data_AF-A0A6A6XLT9-F1
#
_entry.id   AF-A0A6A6XLT9-F1
#
_cell.length_a   1.000
_cell.length_b   1.000
_cell.length_c   1.000
_cell.angle_alpha   90.00
_cell.angle_beta   90.00
_cell.angle_gamma   90.00
#
_symmetry.space_group_name_H-M   'P 1'
#
loop_
_entity.id
_entity.type
_entity.pdbx_description
1 polymer ?
#
loop_
_entity_poly.entity_id
_entity_poly.type
_entity_poly.pdbx_seq_one_letter_code
_entity_poly.pdbx_strand_id
1 'polypeptide(L)'
;MLKQAEYIGSRAYSILWGLVGGPENQQSSSALILGGLDQGIAGISPNFTGTLNYRSNCSTRMLVTINDISLNWPNGTDTSIFMGSQSSVIQACIAPSFAGLMTIPYAHWTKFQQLAGGRFPGNFETRSRGINFYTMLYEPEDVFFRDLTISLQNSISIRIPNTQLVVPDRVIPTATGQIVTNSSVRNLVLNSIQEVNINDLPVIGRLLLTSAYLSVNHDSNTFSLWQADVRAEMGRLSSLDEKNDVSDVFCGDETKTDIHHSLGPSPTSSSASPPPPPSPMHLSGGAIGGIGAGAIFSIVSFIVIGCVILRRKRESNTPGINHVDRPLDLPPTPPYHSKPNRRDIPSEMNSERD
;
A
#
# COMPACT_ATOMS: atom_id res chain seq x y z
N MET A 1 16.00 -17.58 -9.77
CA MET A 1 16.32 -17.23 -11.16
C MET A 1 17.36 -16.12 -11.24
N LEU A 2 17.11 -14.86 -10.86
CA LEU A 2 18.12 -13.79 -11.03
C LEU A 2 19.45 -14.03 -10.28
N LYS A 3 19.40 -14.34 -8.97
CA LYS A 3 20.62 -14.67 -8.20
C LYS A 3 21.32 -15.93 -8.74
N GLN A 4 20.54 -16.96 -9.12
CA GLN A 4 21.07 -18.21 -9.67
C GLN A 4 21.74 -18.02 -11.04
N ALA A 5 21.34 -16.99 -11.79
CA ALA A 5 21.94 -16.59 -13.04
C ALA A 5 23.02 -15.50 -12.84
N GLU A 6 23.42 -15.24 -11.59
CA GLU A 6 24.51 -14.33 -11.21
C GLU A 6 24.32 -12.86 -11.65
N TYR A 7 23.10 -12.45 -12.00
CA TYR A 7 22.78 -11.05 -12.32
C TYR A 7 22.68 -10.15 -11.08
N ILE A 8 22.52 -10.74 -9.89
CA ILE A 8 22.44 -10.04 -8.60
C ILE A 8 23.20 -10.84 -7.55
N GLY A 9 23.92 -10.14 -6.67
CA GLY A 9 24.73 -10.77 -5.61
C GLY A 9 23.90 -11.38 -4.48
N SER A 10 22.69 -10.84 -4.24
CA SER A 10 21.78 -11.32 -3.18
C SER A 10 20.34 -11.39 -3.67
N ARG A 11 19.51 -12.17 -2.98
CA ARG A 11 18.04 -12.18 -3.14
C ARG A 11 17.45 -10.96 -2.43
N ALA A 12 17.87 -9.78 -2.87
CA ALA A 12 17.40 -8.52 -2.35
C ALA A 12 16.60 -7.74 -3.40
N TYR A 13 15.72 -6.87 -2.94
CA TYR A 13 15.10 -5.84 -3.76
C TYR A 13 14.84 -4.60 -2.93
N SER A 14 14.83 -3.44 -3.58
CA SER A 14 14.44 -2.18 -2.95
C SER A 14 13.45 -1.42 -3.82
N ILE A 15 12.49 -0.75 -3.19
CA ILE A 15 11.36 -0.12 -3.88
C ILE A 15 11.04 1.26 -3.29
N LEU A 16 10.88 2.22 -4.18
CA LEU A 16 10.25 3.53 -3.97
C LEU A 16 9.08 3.62 -4.96
N TRP A 17 7.87 3.89 -4.48
CA TRP A 17 6.71 3.99 -5.37
C TRP A 17 6.64 5.33 -6.12
N GLY A 18 7.26 6.37 -5.57
CA GLY A 18 7.15 7.74 -6.07
C GLY A 18 5.80 8.37 -5.75
N LEU A 19 5.68 9.69 -5.93
CA LEU A 19 4.43 10.41 -5.77
C LEU A 19 3.54 10.15 -6.98
N VAL A 20 2.32 9.64 -6.74
CA VAL A 20 1.34 9.28 -7.79
C VAL A 20 0.02 10.02 -7.66
N GLY A 21 -0.23 10.66 -6.52
CA GLY A 21 -1.35 11.57 -6.29
C GLY A 21 -0.96 13.04 -6.50
N GLY A 22 -1.96 13.92 -6.48
CA GLY A 22 -1.81 15.34 -6.79
C GLY A 22 -1.70 15.64 -8.29
N PRO A 23 -1.52 16.93 -8.66
CA PRO A 23 -1.26 17.35 -10.03
C PRO A 23 0.00 16.71 -10.62
N GLU A 24 0.06 16.57 -11.94
CA GLU A 24 1.15 15.87 -12.65
C GLU A 24 2.54 16.45 -12.33
N ASN A 25 2.65 17.78 -12.20
CA ASN A 25 3.92 18.44 -11.84
C ASN A 25 4.37 18.22 -10.37
N GLN A 26 3.55 17.57 -9.55
CA GLN A 26 3.88 17.16 -8.18
C GLN A 26 4.13 15.65 -8.07
N GLN A 27 3.97 14.90 -9.16
CA GLN A 27 4.29 13.48 -9.21
C GLN A 27 5.80 13.27 -9.36
N SER A 28 6.30 12.12 -8.94
CA SER A 28 7.73 11.80 -9.00
C SER A 28 7.95 10.41 -9.58
N SER A 29 9.16 10.21 -10.10
CA SER A 29 9.60 8.90 -10.57
C SER A 29 9.65 7.87 -9.44
N SER A 30 9.40 6.61 -9.80
CA SER A 30 9.51 5.43 -8.94
C SER A 30 10.85 4.72 -9.16
N ALA A 31 11.27 3.88 -8.22
CA ALA A 31 12.44 3.03 -8.37
C ALA A 31 12.14 1.59 -7.92
N LEU A 32 12.59 0.61 -8.71
CA LEU A 32 12.70 -0.79 -8.32
C LEU A 32 14.13 -1.24 -8.62
N ILE A 33 14.84 -1.67 -7.59
CA ILE A 33 16.23 -2.09 -7.69
C ILE A 33 16.30 -3.55 -7.24
N LEU A 34 16.93 -4.39 -8.05
CA LEU A 34 17.08 -5.81 -7.77
C LEU A 34 18.53 -6.08 -7.37
N GLY A 35 18.74 -6.80 -6.28
CA GLY A 35 20.06 -7.12 -5.73
C GLY A 35 20.78 -5.98 -5.03
N GLY A 36 20.09 -4.86 -4.77
CA GLY A 36 20.72 -3.64 -4.27
C GLY A 36 19.73 -2.59 -3.79
N LEU A 37 20.25 -1.39 -3.54
CA LEU A 37 19.50 -0.21 -3.15
C LEU A 37 20.10 1.06 -3.77
N ASP A 38 19.40 2.19 -3.62
CA ASP A 38 19.89 3.52 -3.96
C ASP A 38 20.27 4.25 -2.67
N GLN A 39 21.57 4.51 -2.51
CA GLN A 39 22.11 5.22 -1.35
C GLN A 39 21.70 6.69 -1.32
N GLY A 40 21.38 7.28 -2.48
CA GLY A 40 20.85 8.64 -2.58
C GLY A 40 19.52 8.77 -1.86
N ILE A 41 18.73 7.69 -1.80
CA ILE A 41 17.45 7.64 -1.07
C ILE A 41 17.66 7.15 0.37
N ALA A 42 18.38 6.04 0.56
CA ALA A 42 18.56 5.42 1.87
C ALA A 42 19.44 6.23 2.85
N GLY A 43 20.32 7.09 2.35
CA GLY A 43 21.28 7.83 3.18
C GLY A 43 20.74 9.10 3.86
N ILE A 44 19.49 9.50 3.58
CA ILE A 44 18.97 10.82 3.97
C ILE A 44 18.39 10.83 5.39
N SER A 45 17.78 9.74 5.81
CA SER A 45 17.04 9.66 7.08
C SER A 45 17.44 8.42 7.90
N PRO A 46 17.25 8.45 9.23
CA PRO A 46 17.36 7.24 10.04
C PRO A 46 16.41 6.16 9.54
N ASN A 47 16.83 4.91 9.68
CA ASN A 47 16.09 3.77 9.18
C ASN A 47 15.60 2.88 10.31
N PHE A 48 14.56 2.11 9.99
CA PHE A 48 14.14 0.97 10.78
C PHE A 48 14.59 -0.31 10.07
N THR A 49 15.30 -1.20 10.75
CA THR A 49 15.62 -2.54 10.24
C THR A 49 14.92 -3.60 11.08
N GLY A 50 14.10 -4.43 10.44
CA GLY A 50 13.41 -5.56 11.04
C GLY A 50 13.87 -6.91 10.47
N THR A 51 13.54 -7.99 11.17
CA THR A 51 13.74 -9.37 10.68
C THR A 51 12.48 -9.88 9.98
N LEU A 52 12.66 -10.72 8.96
CA LEU A 52 11.56 -11.42 8.29
C LEU A 52 10.99 -12.50 9.22
N ASN A 53 9.73 -12.31 9.64
CA ASN A 53 9.04 -13.20 10.56
C ASN A 53 8.26 -14.31 9.83
N TYR A 54 8.92 -15.46 9.62
CA TYR A 54 8.35 -16.65 8.99
C TYR A 54 7.33 -17.43 9.83
N ARG A 55 7.11 -17.04 11.09
CA ARG A 55 6.11 -17.68 11.97
C ARG A 55 4.79 -16.93 12.04
N SER A 56 4.75 -15.70 11.54
CA SER A 56 3.57 -14.86 11.53
C SER A 56 2.63 -15.15 10.34
N ASN A 57 1.38 -14.68 10.44
CA ASN A 57 0.39 -14.66 9.36
C ASN A 57 0.64 -13.54 8.32
N CYS A 58 1.71 -12.75 8.48
CA CYS A 58 2.09 -11.75 7.49
C CYS A 58 2.64 -12.43 6.24
N SER A 59 1.98 -12.29 5.09
CA SER A 59 2.33 -12.98 3.85
C SER A 59 3.74 -12.64 3.34
N THR A 60 4.19 -11.40 3.54
CA THR A 60 5.52 -10.93 3.16
C THR A 60 6.58 -11.15 4.23
N ARG A 61 6.18 -11.61 5.43
CA ARG A 61 7.02 -11.76 6.62
C ARG A 61 7.56 -10.45 7.21
N MET A 62 7.27 -9.31 6.60
CA MET A 62 7.63 -7.98 7.09
C MET A 62 6.62 -7.50 8.13
N LEU A 63 6.67 -8.11 9.32
CA LEU A 63 5.79 -7.77 10.43
C LEU A 63 6.33 -6.56 11.18
N VAL A 64 5.50 -5.54 11.38
CA VAL A 64 5.82 -4.34 12.16
C VAL A 64 4.77 -4.08 13.23
N THR A 65 5.14 -3.24 14.20
CA THR A 65 4.22 -2.70 15.19
C THR A 65 4.06 -1.20 14.90
N ILE A 66 2.82 -0.76 14.75
CA ILE A 66 2.44 0.64 14.66
C ILE A 66 2.12 1.11 16.08
N ASN A 67 2.84 2.12 16.51
CA ASN A 67 2.77 2.68 17.86
C ASN A 67 1.83 3.87 17.92
N ASP A 68 1.71 4.59 16.80
CA ASP A 68 0.74 5.65 16.67
C ASP A 68 0.38 5.90 15.20
N ILE A 69 -0.81 6.44 14.98
CA ILE A 69 -1.20 7.09 13.74
C ILE A 69 -1.73 8.47 14.12
N SER A 70 -1.06 9.52 13.64
CA SER A 70 -1.35 10.90 14.00
C SER A 70 -1.83 11.71 12.79
N LEU A 71 -2.87 12.52 13.02
CA LEU A 71 -3.39 13.50 12.06
C LEU A 71 -2.63 14.81 12.26
N ASN A 72 -2.04 15.36 11.19
CA ASN A 72 -1.20 16.55 11.29
C ASN A 72 -1.97 17.83 10.91
N TRP A 73 -2.27 18.68 11.89
CA TRP A 73 -3.11 19.87 11.68
C TRP A 73 -2.30 21.10 11.25
N PRO A 74 -2.92 22.09 10.57
CA PRO A 74 -2.23 23.29 10.09
C PRO A 74 -1.73 24.21 11.20
N ASN A 75 -2.35 24.13 12.37
CA ASN A 75 -1.92 24.89 13.55
C ASN A 75 -0.62 24.32 14.17
N GLY A 76 0.01 23.33 13.53
CA GLY A 76 1.23 22.67 13.98
C GLY A 76 0.99 21.63 15.09
N THR A 77 -0.26 21.33 15.43
CA THR A 77 -0.59 20.28 16.40
C THR A 77 -0.83 18.95 15.70
N ASP A 78 -0.50 17.87 16.39
CA ASP A 78 -0.79 16.51 15.95
C ASP A 78 -1.83 15.88 16.87
N THR A 79 -2.74 15.07 16.31
CA THR A 79 -3.70 14.30 17.10
C THR A 79 -3.62 12.83 16.75
N SER A 80 -3.23 12.04 17.74
CA SER A 80 -3.20 10.59 17.67
C SER A 80 -4.61 10.00 17.60
N ILE A 81 -4.88 9.12 16.64
CA ILE A 81 -6.12 8.33 16.58
C ILE A 81 -6.14 7.23 17.65
N PHE A 82 -5.05 7.04 18.40
CA PHE A 82 -5.01 6.12 19.53
C PHE A 82 -5.60 6.78 20.79
N MET A 83 -5.84 8.10 20.74
CA MET A 83 -6.49 8.91 21.77
C MET A 83 -5.76 8.84 23.13
N GLY A 84 -4.42 8.89 23.09
CA GLY A 84 -3.58 8.89 24.29
C GLY A 84 -3.41 7.52 24.97
N SER A 85 -3.93 6.44 24.38
CA SER A 85 -3.77 5.10 24.92
C SER A 85 -2.35 4.57 24.72
N GLN A 86 -1.51 4.68 25.76
CA GLN A 86 -0.10 4.24 25.72
C GLN A 86 0.09 2.72 25.55
N SER A 87 -0.92 1.91 25.86
CA SER A 87 -0.86 0.44 25.70
C SER A 87 -1.48 -0.06 24.39
N SER A 88 -1.98 0.84 23.54
CA SER A 88 -2.56 0.45 22.26
C SER A 88 -1.48 0.38 21.20
N VAL A 89 -1.37 -0.75 20.52
CA VAL A 89 -0.48 -0.94 19.37
C VAL A 89 -1.22 -1.73 18.29
N ILE A 90 -0.85 -1.52 17.03
CA ILE A 90 -1.38 -2.29 15.90
C ILE A 90 -0.24 -3.10 15.30
N GLN A 91 -0.32 -4.43 15.35
CA GLN A 91 0.56 -5.26 14.53
C GLN A 91 0.10 -5.20 13.08
N ALA A 92 1.01 -5.01 12.14
CA ALA A 92 0.68 -4.90 10.73
C ALA A 92 1.74 -5.58 9.84
N CYS A 93 1.28 -6.07 8.69
CA CYS A 93 2.13 -6.64 7.65
C CYS A 93 2.42 -5.60 6.59
N ILE A 94 3.70 -5.31 6.30
CA ILE A 94 4.04 -4.49 5.13
C ILE A 94 3.85 -5.35 3.88
N ALA A 95 2.92 -5.00 3.01
CA ALA A 95 2.64 -5.71 1.77
C ALA A 95 2.56 -4.72 0.59
N PRO A 96 3.66 -4.50 -0.15
CA PRO A 96 3.67 -3.59 -1.31
C PRO A 96 2.65 -3.94 -2.41
N SER A 97 2.08 -5.14 -2.40
CA SER A 97 1.01 -5.54 -3.32
C SER A 97 -0.37 -4.97 -2.95
N PHE A 98 -0.61 -4.63 -1.67
CA PHE A 98 -1.87 -4.01 -1.25
C PHE A 98 -2.06 -2.64 -1.93
N ALA A 99 -3.25 -2.39 -2.44
CA ALA A 99 -3.53 -1.24 -3.31
C ALA A 99 -3.53 0.11 -2.58
N GLY A 100 -4.03 0.14 -1.34
CA GLY A 100 -4.12 1.36 -0.53
C GLY A 100 -2.85 1.68 0.26
N LEU A 101 -2.98 2.66 1.16
CA LEU A 101 -1.98 3.00 2.16
C LEU A 101 -1.97 1.95 3.28
N MET A 102 -3.12 1.66 3.88
CA MET A 102 -3.22 0.59 4.88
C MET A 102 -4.66 0.14 5.14
N THR A 103 -4.81 -1.02 5.76
CA THR A 103 -6.04 -1.41 6.47
C THR A 103 -5.95 -1.04 7.95
N ILE A 104 -7.05 -0.57 8.54
CA ILE A 104 -7.11 -0.07 9.92
C ILE A 104 -8.18 -0.86 10.70
N PRO A 105 -7.86 -1.41 11.88
CA PRO A 105 -8.85 -2.00 12.79
C PRO A 105 -10.03 -1.07 13.06
N TYR A 106 -11.26 -1.60 13.04
CA TYR A 106 -12.48 -0.81 13.20
C TYR A 106 -12.48 0.14 14.42
N ALA A 107 -11.92 -0.31 15.54
CA ALA A 107 -11.82 0.50 16.76
C ALA A 107 -10.93 1.75 16.61
N HIS A 108 -9.93 1.71 15.73
CA HIS A 108 -9.09 2.87 15.39
C HIS A 108 -9.70 3.69 14.26
N TRP A 109 -10.37 3.01 13.32
CA TRP A 109 -11.08 3.66 12.23
C TRP A 109 -12.18 4.60 12.72
N THR A 110 -12.99 4.17 13.69
CA THR A 110 -14.05 5.01 14.28
C THR A 110 -13.49 6.28 14.94
N LYS A 111 -12.34 6.20 15.61
CA LYS A 111 -11.63 7.36 16.17
C LYS A 111 -11.09 8.28 15.07
N PHE A 112 -10.53 7.70 14.01
CA PHE A 112 -10.13 8.47 12.83
C PHE A 112 -11.33 9.25 12.27
N GLN A 113 -12.47 8.59 12.04
CA GLN A 113 -13.67 9.26 11.50
C GLN A 113 -14.20 10.36 12.42
N GLN A 114 -14.19 10.16 13.73
CA GLN A 114 -14.60 11.17 14.71
C GLN A 114 -13.76 12.44 14.62
N LEU A 115 -12.45 12.30 14.37
CA LEU A 115 -11.51 13.42 14.30
C LEU A 115 -11.45 14.06 12.91
N ALA A 116 -11.40 13.22 11.87
CA ALA A 116 -11.17 13.62 10.50
C ALA A 116 -12.45 14.07 9.78
N GLY A 117 -13.61 13.67 10.27
CA GLY A 117 -14.90 13.97 9.65
C GLY A 117 -15.08 13.27 8.30
N GLY A 118 -15.69 13.99 7.36
CA GLY A 118 -16.05 13.50 6.04
C GLY A 118 -17.44 12.88 5.99
N ARG A 119 -18.10 13.06 4.84
CA ARG A 119 -19.39 12.45 4.53
C ARG A 119 -19.24 11.41 3.45
N PHE A 120 -19.92 10.29 3.59
CA PHE A 120 -19.95 9.30 2.52
C PHE A 120 -20.91 9.72 1.41
N PRO A 121 -20.60 9.37 0.13
CA PRO A 121 -21.53 9.53 -0.97
C PRO A 121 -22.89 8.91 -0.66
N GLY A 122 -23.96 9.69 -0.80
CA GLY A 122 -25.33 9.23 -0.49
C GLY A 122 -25.60 8.92 0.99
N ASN A 123 -24.71 9.32 1.91
CA ASN A 123 -24.78 9.07 3.36
C ASN A 123 -24.71 7.59 3.78
N PHE A 124 -24.13 6.72 2.95
CA PHE A 124 -23.83 5.33 3.30
C PHE A 124 -22.37 4.99 3.01
N GLU A 125 -21.75 4.14 3.82
CA GLU A 125 -20.35 3.74 3.63
C GLU A 125 -20.14 3.23 2.20
N THR A 126 -19.25 3.91 1.47
CA THR A 126 -18.98 3.61 0.07
C THR A 126 -17.49 3.35 -0.10
N ARG A 127 -17.16 2.35 -0.92
CA ARG A 127 -15.78 1.91 -1.15
C ARG A 127 -15.43 1.94 -2.63
N SER A 128 -14.15 2.20 -2.93
CA SER A 128 -13.66 2.21 -4.30
C SER A 128 -13.66 0.80 -4.90
N ARG A 129 -14.08 0.71 -6.16
CA ARG A 129 -13.93 -0.48 -7.00
C ARG A 129 -12.85 -0.29 -8.06
N GLY A 130 -12.05 0.77 -7.91
CA GLY A 130 -11.01 1.18 -8.83
C GLY A 130 -9.64 0.60 -8.48
N ILE A 131 -8.60 1.36 -8.86
CA ILE A 131 -7.19 1.01 -8.67
C ILE A 131 -6.87 0.85 -7.18
N ASN A 132 -7.35 1.75 -6.34
CA ASN A 132 -7.23 1.70 -4.89
C ASN A 132 -8.39 0.86 -4.33
N PHE A 133 -8.41 -0.42 -4.64
CA PHE A 133 -9.54 -1.29 -4.38
C PHE A 133 -9.91 -1.36 -2.88
N TYR A 134 -11.21 -1.24 -2.59
CA TYR A 134 -11.83 -1.38 -1.28
C TYR A 134 -11.45 -0.33 -0.22
N THR A 135 -10.78 0.75 -0.63
CA THR A 135 -10.55 1.94 0.21
C THR A 135 -11.81 2.82 0.28
N MET A 136 -11.83 3.76 1.23
CA MET A 136 -13.04 4.52 1.57
C MET A 136 -13.27 5.71 0.62
N LEU A 137 -14.50 5.86 0.12
CA LEU A 137 -14.91 6.98 -0.71
C LEU A 137 -15.71 8.00 0.11
N TYR A 138 -15.40 9.27 -0.06
CA TYR A 138 -16.03 10.41 0.58
C TYR A 138 -16.54 11.41 -0.45
N GLU A 139 -17.54 12.20 -0.05
CA GLU A 139 -17.88 13.42 -0.76
C GLU A 139 -16.66 14.37 -0.77
N PRO A 140 -16.49 15.20 -1.81
CA PRO A 140 -15.38 16.15 -1.88
C PRO A 140 -15.39 17.17 -0.75
N GLU A 141 -16.57 17.50 -0.23
CA GLU A 141 -16.74 18.42 0.90
C GLU A 141 -16.41 17.73 2.22
N ASP A 142 -15.69 18.45 3.09
CA ASP A 142 -15.36 18.04 4.47
C ASP A 142 -14.55 16.73 4.63
N VAL A 143 -14.05 16.13 3.53
CA VAL A 143 -13.09 15.02 3.62
C VAL A 143 -11.78 15.49 4.26
N PHE A 144 -11.11 14.59 4.96
CA PHE A 144 -9.78 14.82 5.50
C PHE A 144 -8.85 15.42 4.43
N PHE A 145 -8.10 16.45 4.81
CA PHE A 145 -7.36 17.29 3.86
C PHE A 145 -5.99 17.69 4.40
N ARG A 146 -5.43 16.81 5.21
CA ARG A 146 -4.20 16.99 5.97
C ARG A 146 -3.31 15.79 5.82
N ASP A 147 -2.10 15.93 6.34
CA ASP A 147 -1.11 14.87 6.30
C ASP A 147 -1.35 13.90 7.46
N LEU A 148 -0.84 12.68 7.30
CA LEU A 148 -0.96 11.62 8.28
C LEU A 148 0.43 11.05 8.56
N THR A 149 0.78 10.90 9.83
CA THR A 149 2.03 10.27 10.25
C THR A 149 1.76 8.89 10.84
N ILE A 150 2.50 7.87 10.38
CA ILE A 150 2.51 6.52 10.94
C ILE A 150 3.82 6.32 11.68
N SER A 151 3.75 6.06 12.99
CA SER A 151 4.92 5.77 13.81
C SER A 151 5.09 4.27 13.99
N LEU A 152 6.26 3.75 13.63
CA LEU A 152 6.59 2.33 13.63
C LEU A 152 7.67 2.01 14.67
N GLN A 153 7.42 0.99 15.48
CA GLN A 153 8.35 0.39 16.45
C GLN A 153 9.12 1.37 17.35
N ASN A 154 8.55 2.56 17.62
CA ASN A 154 9.21 3.68 18.32
C ASN A 154 10.53 4.15 17.67
N SER A 155 10.80 3.81 16.40
CA SER A 155 12.08 4.12 15.75
C SER A 155 11.94 5.10 14.60
N ILE A 156 10.87 4.96 13.80
CA ILE A 156 10.67 5.76 12.59
C ILE A 156 9.23 6.26 12.51
N SER A 157 9.06 7.49 12.05
CA SER A 157 7.76 8.09 11.77
C SER A 157 7.72 8.47 10.30
N ILE A 158 6.74 7.91 9.59
CA ILE A 158 6.56 8.13 8.17
C ILE A 158 5.42 9.11 7.97
N ARG A 159 5.69 10.26 7.36
CA ARG A 159 4.69 11.31 7.11
C ARG A 159 4.21 11.23 5.67
N ILE A 160 2.93 10.94 5.50
CA ILE A 160 2.25 10.82 4.21
C ILE A 160 1.53 12.14 3.91
N PRO A 161 1.89 12.83 2.82
CA PRO A 161 1.22 14.07 2.47
C PRO A 161 -0.20 13.81 1.95
N ASN A 162 -1.10 14.77 2.18
CA ASN A 162 -2.51 14.67 1.80
C ASN A 162 -2.70 14.38 0.31
N THR A 163 -1.79 14.88 -0.54
CA THR A 163 -1.81 14.63 -1.98
C THR A 163 -1.69 13.15 -2.34
N GLN A 164 -1.18 12.31 -1.45
CA GLN A 164 -1.11 10.84 -1.60
C GLN A 164 -2.18 10.11 -0.77
N LEU A 165 -2.69 10.76 0.28
CA LEU A 165 -3.68 10.17 1.21
C LEU A 165 -5.13 10.31 0.73
N VAL A 166 -5.47 11.46 0.15
CA VAL A 166 -6.82 11.77 -0.33
C VAL A 166 -6.74 12.17 -1.79
N VAL A 167 -7.08 11.22 -2.64
CA VAL A 167 -6.89 11.31 -4.10
C VAL A 167 -8.23 11.19 -4.82
N PRO A 168 -8.36 11.66 -6.07
CA PRO A 168 -9.50 11.31 -6.91
C PRO A 168 -9.63 9.79 -7.07
N ASP A 169 -10.85 9.28 -7.23
CA ASP A 169 -11.04 7.85 -7.47
C ASP A 169 -10.66 7.52 -8.92
N ARG A 170 -9.83 6.49 -9.11
CA ARG A 170 -9.36 6.07 -10.44
C ARG A 170 -9.88 4.69 -10.74
N VAL A 171 -10.65 4.55 -11.80
CA VAL A 171 -11.30 3.29 -12.20
C VAL A 171 -10.82 2.87 -13.58
N ILE A 172 -10.97 1.58 -13.90
CA ILE A 172 -10.71 1.04 -15.23
C ILE A 172 -12.05 0.50 -15.76
N PRO A 173 -12.81 1.29 -16.53
CA PRO A 173 -14.07 0.84 -17.09
C PRO A 173 -13.84 -0.32 -18.06
N THR A 174 -14.64 -1.39 -17.93
CA THR A 174 -14.52 -2.59 -18.78
C THR A 174 -14.69 -2.29 -20.27
N ALA A 175 -15.46 -1.25 -20.62
CA ALA A 175 -15.71 -0.86 -22.00
C ALA A 175 -14.48 -0.27 -22.71
N THR A 176 -13.60 0.46 -21.99
CA THR A 176 -12.47 1.17 -22.60
C THR A 176 -11.12 0.57 -22.22
N GLY A 177 -11.02 -0.10 -21.05
CA GLY A 177 -9.75 -0.55 -20.50
C GLY A 177 -8.79 0.59 -20.10
N GLN A 178 -9.20 1.84 -20.24
CA GLN A 178 -8.40 3.02 -19.91
C GLN A 178 -8.64 3.44 -18.46
N ILE A 179 -7.63 4.04 -17.84
CA ILE A 179 -7.80 4.62 -16.50
C ILE A 179 -8.61 5.92 -16.63
N VAL A 180 -9.74 5.98 -15.95
CA VAL A 180 -10.60 7.17 -15.86
C VAL A 180 -10.57 7.70 -14.43
N THR A 181 -10.43 9.01 -14.29
CA THR A 181 -10.44 9.71 -13.01
C THR A 181 -11.83 10.25 -12.72
N ASN A 182 -12.44 9.81 -11.62
CA ASN A 182 -13.67 10.35 -11.06
C ASN A 182 -13.35 11.35 -9.94
N SER A 183 -13.45 12.64 -10.27
CA SER A 183 -13.22 13.74 -9.33
C SER A 183 -14.47 14.17 -8.55
N SER A 184 -15.63 13.55 -8.80
CA SER A 184 -16.87 13.83 -8.05
C SER A 184 -16.88 13.18 -6.66
N VAL A 185 -15.93 12.30 -6.37
CA VAL A 185 -15.69 11.73 -5.05
C VAL A 185 -14.22 11.88 -4.67
N ARG A 186 -13.90 11.66 -3.40
CA ARG A 186 -12.54 11.57 -2.89
C ARG A 186 -12.30 10.18 -2.33
N ASN A 187 -11.20 9.57 -2.76
CA ASN A 187 -10.74 8.30 -2.27
C ASN A 187 -9.71 8.56 -1.16
N LEU A 188 -10.13 8.33 0.08
CA LEU A 188 -9.24 8.20 1.22
C LEU A 188 -8.66 6.79 1.18
N VAL A 189 -7.36 6.68 0.91
CA VAL A 189 -6.71 5.39 0.56
C VAL A 189 -6.47 4.46 1.76
N LEU A 190 -7.30 4.60 2.79
CA LEU A 190 -7.39 3.74 3.96
C LEU A 190 -8.54 2.76 3.76
N ASN A 191 -8.46 1.60 4.39
CA ASN A 191 -9.52 0.61 4.40
C ASN A 191 -9.87 0.24 5.85
N SER A 192 -11.12 0.42 6.26
CA SER A 192 -11.62 -0.08 7.55
C SER A 192 -11.84 -1.59 7.49
N ILE A 193 -11.12 -2.37 8.30
CA ILE A 193 -11.40 -3.81 8.48
C ILE A 193 -12.53 -4.00 9.49
N GLN A 194 -13.61 -4.63 9.03
CA GLN A 194 -14.86 -4.81 9.75
C GLN A 194 -15.53 -6.12 9.36
N GLU A 195 -16.62 -6.46 10.06
CA GLU A 195 -17.44 -7.66 9.81
C GLU A 195 -16.59 -8.94 9.75
N VAL A 196 -16.67 -9.70 8.66
CA VAL A 196 -15.94 -10.96 8.49
C VAL A 196 -14.42 -10.80 8.53
N ASN A 197 -13.91 -9.57 8.31
CA ASN A 197 -12.47 -9.25 8.30
C ASN A 197 -12.02 -8.56 9.60
N ILE A 198 -12.86 -8.47 10.64
CA ILE A 198 -12.55 -7.72 11.87
C ILE A 198 -11.28 -8.20 12.59
N ASN A 199 -10.92 -9.47 12.40
CA ASN A 199 -9.76 -10.11 13.02
C ASN A 199 -8.58 -10.28 12.03
N ASP A 200 -8.67 -9.71 10.83
CA ASP A 200 -7.57 -9.78 9.87
C ASP A 200 -6.37 -9.00 10.39
N LEU A 201 -5.18 -9.53 10.12
CA LEU A 201 -3.93 -8.80 10.38
C LEU A 201 -3.91 -7.53 9.51
N PRO A 202 -3.81 -6.33 10.10
CA PRO A 202 -3.68 -5.09 9.35
C PRO A 202 -2.53 -5.13 8.34
N VAL A 203 -2.69 -4.44 7.23
CA VAL A 203 -1.73 -4.41 6.13
C VAL A 203 -1.34 -2.98 5.83
N ILE A 204 -0.05 -2.72 5.63
CA ILE A 204 0.47 -1.45 5.13
C ILE A 204 0.91 -1.67 3.67
N GLY A 205 0.31 -0.92 2.75
CA GLY A 205 0.40 -1.16 1.32
C GLY A 205 1.34 -0.25 0.56
N ARG A 206 1.19 -0.31 -0.77
CA ARG A 206 2.05 0.40 -1.72
C ARG A 206 2.09 1.91 -1.49
N LEU A 207 0.98 2.52 -1.05
CA LEU A 207 0.92 3.97 -0.96
C LEU A 207 1.72 4.52 0.23
N LEU A 208 2.10 3.68 1.20
CA LEU A 208 3.13 4.06 2.17
C LEU A 208 4.45 4.39 1.46
N LEU A 209 4.79 3.61 0.43
CA LEU A 209 6.05 3.73 -0.33
C LEU A 209 6.10 4.95 -1.26
N THR A 210 5.06 5.79 -1.25
CA THR A 210 5.12 7.16 -1.80
C THR A 210 5.91 8.09 -0.88
N SER A 211 6.03 7.74 0.41
CA SER A 211 6.73 8.49 1.46
C SER A 211 7.76 7.66 2.20
N ALA A 212 7.96 6.40 1.79
CA ALA A 212 8.92 5.50 2.39
C ALA A 212 9.70 4.73 1.33
N TYR A 213 10.98 4.45 1.63
CA TYR A 213 11.82 3.58 0.83
C TYR A 213 11.96 2.25 1.54
N LEU A 214 11.72 1.14 0.85
CA LEU A 214 11.78 -0.20 1.43
C LEU A 214 12.89 -0.98 0.76
N SER A 215 13.77 -1.61 1.53
CA SER A 215 14.73 -2.61 1.08
C SER A 215 14.46 -3.93 1.78
N VAL A 216 14.50 -5.04 1.05
CA VAL A 216 14.24 -6.39 1.57
C VAL A 216 15.34 -7.30 1.09
N ASN A 217 15.93 -8.07 2.00
CA ASN A 217 16.94 -9.04 1.68
C ASN A 217 16.58 -10.41 2.27
N HIS A 218 16.27 -11.35 1.38
CA HIS A 218 15.85 -12.70 1.75
C HIS A 218 17.03 -13.62 2.10
N ASP A 219 18.27 -13.22 1.83
CA ASP A 219 19.45 -13.98 2.24
C ASP A 219 19.78 -13.71 3.71
N SER A 220 19.78 -12.44 4.11
CA SER A 220 19.97 -12.01 5.50
C SER A 220 18.72 -12.17 6.36
N ASN A 221 17.55 -12.42 5.75
CA ASN A 221 16.24 -12.39 6.39
C ASN A 221 15.92 -11.06 7.08
N THR A 222 16.26 -9.94 6.45
CA THR A 222 16.00 -8.60 6.97
C THR A 222 15.22 -7.75 5.98
N PHE A 223 14.59 -6.71 6.50
CA PHE A 223 14.06 -5.61 5.70
C PHE A 223 14.37 -4.30 6.41
N SER A 224 14.53 -3.23 5.63
CA SER A 224 14.81 -1.90 6.11
C SER A 224 13.84 -0.90 5.49
N LEU A 225 13.42 0.07 6.27
CA LEU A 225 12.46 1.11 5.89
C LEU A 225 13.00 2.48 6.28
N TRP A 226 12.92 3.43 5.36
CA TRP A 226 13.33 4.83 5.54
C TRP A 226 12.15 5.75 5.24
N GLN A 227 12.11 6.92 5.85
CA GLN A 227 11.31 8.03 5.32
C GLN A 227 11.98 8.47 4.03
N ALA A 228 11.25 8.40 2.92
CA ALA A 228 11.76 8.84 1.63
C ALA A 228 11.64 10.36 1.52
N ASP A 229 12.71 10.99 1.04
CA ASP A 229 12.62 12.27 0.37
C ASP A 229 12.45 12.00 -1.13
N VAL A 230 11.25 12.21 -1.65
CA VAL A 230 10.92 12.01 -3.06
C VAL A 230 11.59 13.02 -4.00
N ARG A 231 12.28 14.02 -3.45
CA ARG A 231 13.15 14.95 -4.19
C ARG A 231 14.63 14.56 -4.13
N ALA A 232 14.96 13.47 -3.44
CA ALA A 232 16.31 12.94 -3.42
C ALA A 232 16.82 12.67 -4.83
N GLU A 233 18.09 12.96 -5.06
CA GLU A 233 18.76 12.61 -6.31
C GLU A 233 18.95 11.08 -6.36
N MET A 234 18.18 10.43 -7.22
CA MET A 234 18.31 9.00 -7.50
C MET A 234 19.49 8.73 -8.44
N GLY A 235 20.01 7.51 -8.39
CA GLY A 235 21.08 7.02 -9.27
C GLY A 235 22.34 6.58 -8.53
N ARG A 236 22.41 6.70 -7.20
CA ARG A 236 23.54 6.23 -6.40
C ARG A 236 23.34 4.77 -6.01
N LEU A 237 23.33 3.91 -7.02
CA LEU A 237 23.05 2.48 -6.86
C LEU A 237 24.21 1.76 -6.17
N SER A 238 23.87 0.84 -5.28
CA SER A 238 24.83 -0.06 -4.64
C SER A 238 24.25 -1.46 -4.52
N SER A 239 25.10 -2.48 -4.71
CA SER A 239 24.70 -3.86 -4.53
C SER A 239 24.65 -4.20 -3.04
N LEU A 240 23.75 -5.13 -2.68
CA LEU A 240 23.66 -5.70 -1.35
C LEU A 240 24.20 -7.12 -1.37
N ASP A 241 24.98 -7.47 -0.36
CA ASP A 241 25.46 -8.84 -0.17
C ASP A 241 24.44 -9.72 0.58
N GLU A 242 24.83 -10.96 0.87
CA GLU A 242 23.98 -11.91 1.60
C GLU A 242 23.75 -11.53 3.06
N LYS A 243 24.59 -10.66 3.62
CA LYS A 243 24.50 -10.16 5.00
C LYS A 243 23.75 -8.85 5.11
N ASN A 244 23.28 -8.31 3.98
CA ASN A 244 22.63 -7.01 3.86
C ASN A 244 23.57 -5.81 4.04
N ASP A 245 24.86 -6.04 3.82
CA ASP A 245 25.86 -4.99 3.74
C ASP A 245 25.97 -4.48 2.31
N VAL A 246 26.35 -3.20 2.17
CA VAL A 246 26.68 -2.63 0.86
C VAL A 246 27.97 -3.29 0.38
N SER A 247 27.91 -3.85 -0.83
CA SER A 247 29.08 -4.41 -1.50
C SER A 247 29.66 -3.41 -2.49
N ASP A 248 30.98 -3.21 -2.41
CA ASP A 248 31.74 -2.42 -3.40
C ASP A 248 32.03 -3.23 -4.68
N VAL A 249 31.76 -4.55 -4.67
CA VAL A 249 31.92 -5.41 -5.84
C VAL A 249 30.71 -5.26 -6.74
N PHE A 250 30.91 -4.62 -7.90
CA PHE A 250 29.88 -4.38 -8.90
C PHE A 250 30.27 -5.05 -10.22
N CYS A 251 29.61 -6.19 -10.52
CA CYS A 251 30.05 -7.14 -11.53
C CYS A 251 31.44 -7.70 -11.19
N GLY A 252 31.72 -8.96 -11.52
CA GLY A 252 33.10 -9.43 -11.43
C GLY A 252 33.94 -8.54 -12.33
N ASP A 253 34.93 -7.84 -11.77
CA ASP A 253 36.09 -7.47 -12.55
C ASP A 253 36.64 -8.81 -13.05
N GLU A 254 36.26 -9.21 -14.26
CA GLU A 254 37.19 -9.97 -15.07
C GLU A 254 38.43 -9.11 -15.10
N THR A 255 39.42 -9.49 -14.29
CA THR A 255 40.75 -8.91 -14.27
C THR A 255 41.23 -8.80 -15.70
N LYS A 256 40.99 -7.63 -16.31
CA LYS A 256 41.62 -7.25 -17.56
C LYS A 256 43.06 -7.05 -17.18
N THR A 257 43.85 -8.08 -17.46
CA THR A 257 45.31 -7.97 -17.55
C THR A 257 45.66 -6.65 -18.22
N ASP A 258 46.40 -5.83 -17.48
CA ASP A 258 46.92 -4.54 -17.91
C ASP A 258 47.54 -4.62 -19.30
N ILE A 259 46.92 -3.95 -20.27
CA ILE A 259 47.66 -3.35 -21.38
C ILE A 259 47.31 -1.87 -21.44
N HIS A 260 48.25 -1.13 -20.89
CA HIS A 260 48.43 0.31 -20.93
C HIS A 260 48.22 0.87 -22.35
N HIS A 261 47.20 1.68 -22.59
CA HIS A 261 47.23 2.70 -23.64
C HIS A 261 46.37 3.92 -23.27
N SER A 262 47.06 5.02 -23.01
CA SER A 262 46.50 6.36 -22.85
C SER A 262 46.30 7.01 -24.23
N LEU A 263 45.13 7.64 -24.44
CA LEU A 263 44.94 9.02 -24.93
C LEU A 263 43.60 9.22 -25.67
N GLY A 264 42.78 10.13 -25.14
CA GLY A 264 42.17 11.22 -25.94
C GLY A 264 40.78 10.99 -26.60
N PRO A 265 40.02 12.08 -26.85
CA PRO A 265 38.55 12.10 -26.75
C PRO A 265 37.78 11.78 -28.05
N SER A 266 36.47 11.57 -27.86
CA SER A 266 35.42 11.21 -28.81
C SER A 266 35.45 11.89 -30.19
N PRO A 267 34.93 11.16 -31.20
CA PRO A 267 33.99 11.78 -32.12
C PRO A 267 32.68 10.98 -32.31
N THR A 268 31.67 11.78 -32.61
CA THR A 268 30.29 11.52 -33.00
C THR A 268 30.08 10.53 -34.15
N SER A 269 29.04 9.70 -33.98
CA SER A 269 28.09 9.14 -34.99
C SER A 269 28.61 8.59 -36.32
N SER A 270 28.44 7.27 -36.54
CA SER A 270 27.80 6.74 -37.77
C SER A 270 27.53 5.23 -37.72
N SER A 271 26.35 4.88 -38.25
CA SER A 271 25.90 3.60 -38.85
C SER A 271 26.06 2.28 -38.06
N ALA A 272 24.91 1.80 -37.57
CA ALA A 272 24.69 0.43 -37.12
C ALA A 272 24.66 -0.56 -38.30
N SER A 273 25.47 -1.61 -38.21
CA SER A 273 25.37 -2.82 -39.04
C SER A 273 24.34 -3.78 -38.45
N PRO A 274 23.57 -4.53 -39.27
CA PRO A 274 22.55 -5.45 -38.77
C PRO A 274 23.18 -6.66 -38.05
N PRO A 275 22.50 -7.21 -37.02
CA PRO A 275 23.00 -8.35 -36.26
C PRO A 275 22.98 -9.66 -37.08
N PRO A 276 23.90 -10.59 -36.80
CA PRO A 276 23.93 -11.90 -37.45
C PRO A 276 22.69 -12.75 -37.10
N PRO A 277 22.27 -13.66 -37.99
CA PRO A 277 21.06 -14.45 -37.82
C PRO A 277 21.16 -15.40 -36.60
N PRO A 278 20.03 -15.65 -35.90
CA PRO A 278 20.02 -16.49 -34.71
C PRO A 278 20.36 -17.95 -35.03
N SER A 279 21.25 -18.53 -34.23
CA SER A 279 21.55 -19.96 -34.27
C SER A 279 20.32 -20.78 -33.86
N PRO A 280 20.04 -21.92 -34.52
CA PRO A 280 18.86 -22.73 -34.21
C PRO A 280 18.96 -23.33 -32.80
N MET A 281 17.95 -23.04 -31.97
CA MET A 281 17.77 -23.65 -30.65
C MET A 281 17.54 -25.16 -30.80
N HIS A 282 18.54 -25.94 -30.39
CA HIS A 282 18.40 -27.38 -30.19
C HIS A 282 17.71 -27.62 -28.84
N LEU A 283 16.44 -28.01 -28.86
CA LEU A 283 15.73 -28.49 -27.67
C LEU A 283 16.22 -29.89 -27.31
N SER A 284 16.75 -30.05 -26.10
CA SER A 284 17.10 -31.35 -25.53
C SER A 284 15.83 -32.18 -25.30
N GLY A 285 15.79 -33.38 -25.88
CA GLY A 285 14.63 -34.29 -25.94
C GLY A 285 14.19 -34.95 -24.63
N GLY A 286 14.16 -34.20 -23.53
CA GLY A 286 13.79 -34.68 -22.19
C GLY A 286 12.48 -34.13 -21.60
N ALA A 287 11.69 -33.37 -22.36
CA ALA A 287 10.50 -32.66 -21.85
C ALA A 287 9.18 -33.05 -22.56
N ILE A 288 9.10 -34.25 -23.14
CA ILE A 288 7.87 -34.81 -23.73
C ILE A 288 7.69 -36.22 -23.18
N GLY A 289 7.17 -36.31 -21.96
CA GLY A 289 6.99 -37.59 -21.27
C GLY A 289 6.14 -37.51 -20.00
N GLY A 290 5.15 -36.62 -19.97
CA GLY A 290 4.35 -36.36 -18.75
C GLY A 290 2.89 -36.00 -19.00
N ILE A 291 2.32 -36.35 -20.16
CA ILE A 291 0.89 -36.16 -20.46
C ILE A 291 0.36 -37.48 -21.01
N GLY A 292 0.06 -38.41 -20.11
CA GLY A 292 -0.45 -39.74 -20.51
C GLY A 292 -1.30 -40.47 -19.47
N ALA A 293 -1.37 -40.01 -18.21
CA ALA A 293 -2.07 -40.75 -17.16
C ALA A 293 -2.82 -39.86 -16.13
N GLY A 294 -3.20 -38.63 -16.51
CA GLY A 294 -3.84 -37.67 -15.59
C GLY A 294 -5.32 -37.35 -15.85
N ALA A 295 -5.94 -37.93 -16.89
CA ALA A 295 -7.27 -37.53 -17.33
C ALA A 295 -8.44 -38.28 -16.66
N ILE A 296 -8.20 -39.47 -16.10
CA ILE A 296 -9.29 -40.31 -15.56
C ILE A 296 -9.64 -39.94 -14.11
N PHE A 297 -8.66 -39.53 -13.28
CA PHE A 297 -8.90 -39.18 -11.88
C PHE A 297 -9.62 -37.83 -11.70
N SER A 298 -9.43 -36.88 -12.62
CA SER A 298 -10.06 -35.56 -12.54
C SER A 298 -11.58 -35.63 -12.71
N ILE A 299 -12.08 -36.48 -13.62
CA ILE A 299 -13.52 -36.56 -13.91
C ILE A 299 -14.29 -37.18 -12.73
N VAL A 300 -13.72 -38.19 -12.06
CA VAL A 300 -14.36 -38.83 -10.90
C VAL A 300 -14.45 -37.87 -9.71
N SER A 301 -13.41 -37.08 -9.45
CA SER A 301 -13.41 -36.07 -8.37
C SER A 301 -14.47 -34.99 -8.58
N PHE A 302 -14.67 -34.50 -9.80
CA PHE A 302 -15.71 -33.49 -10.07
C PHE A 302 -17.13 -34.04 -9.89
N ILE A 303 -17.39 -35.31 -10.22
CA ILE A 303 -18.70 -35.95 -10.04
C ILE A 303 -19.02 -36.13 -8.55
N VAL A 304 -18.04 -36.55 -7.75
CA VAL A 304 -18.23 -36.74 -6.29
C VAL A 304 -18.49 -35.40 -5.60
N ILE A 305 -17.71 -34.37 -5.93
CA ILE A 305 -17.90 -33.01 -5.37
C ILE A 305 -19.27 -32.44 -5.78
N GLY A 306 -19.68 -32.62 -7.04
CA GLY A 306 -21.00 -32.22 -7.53
C GLY A 306 -22.15 -32.91 -6.79
N CYS A 307 -22.05 -34.21 -6.53
CA CYS A 307 -23.06 -34.96 -5.79
C CYS A 307 -23.18 -34.52 -4.32
N VAL A 308 -22.07 -34.19 -3.66
CA VAL A 308 -22.09 -33.72 -2.25
C VAL A 308 -22.75 -32.33 -2.14
N ILE A 309 -22.46 -31.41 -3.06
CA ILE A 309 -23.06 -30.07 -3.06
C ILE A 309 -24.57 -30.15 -3.33
N LEU A 310 -25.00 -30.99 -4.27
CA LEU A 310 -26.42 -31.17 -4.58
C LEU A 310 -27.21 -31.85 -3.45
N ARG A 311 -26.57 -32.74 -2.68
CA ARG A 311 -27.19 -33.34 -1.48
C ARG A 311 -27.37 -32.33 -0.35
N ARG A 312 -26.38 -31.48 -0.08
CA ARG A 312 -26.48 -30.44 0.96
C ARG A 312 -27.54 -29.38 0.64
N LYS A 313 -27.80 -29.12 -0.65
CA LYS A 313 -28.84 -28.17 -1.07
C LYS A 313 -30.27 -28.74 -1.03
N ARG A 314 -30.42 -30.07 -0.94
CA ARG A 314 -31.74 -30.72 -0.77
C ARG A 314 -32.21 -30.77 0.68
N GLU A 315 -31.31 -30.62 1.65
CA GLU A 315 -31.66 -30.57 3.08
C GLU A 315 -32.09 -29.18 3.55
N SER A 316 -31.92 -28.12 2.74
CA SER A 316 -32.32 -26.76 3.09
C SER A 316 -33.74 -26.36 2.64
N ASN A 317 -34.53 -27.27 2.08
CA ASN A 317 -35.93 -27.00 1.74
C ASN A 317 -36.87 -27.70 2.73
N THR A 318 -37.01 -27.10 3.92
CA THR A 318 -38.20 -27.32 4.77
C THR A 318 -39.17 -26.15 4.56
N PRO A 319 -40.45 -26.38 4.23
CA PRO A 319 -41.43 -25.33 4.01
C PRO A 319 -41.99 -24.76 5.33
N GLY A 320 -42.07 -23.43 5.38
CA GLY A 320 -43.09 -22.59 6.04
C GLY A 320 -43.63 -22.99 7.41
N ILE A 321 -43.25 -22.22 8.44
CA ILE A 321 -44.09 -22.01 9.63
C ILE A 321 -44.40 -20.51 9.73
N ASN A 322 -45.69 -20.19 9.59
CA ASN A 322 -46.28 -18.90 9.89
C ASN A 322 -46.06 -18.59 11.37
N HIS A 323 -45.38 -17.49 11.70
CA HIS A 323 -45.38 -16.97 13.07
C HIS A 323 -46.16 -15.67 13.14
N VAL A 324 -47.18 -15.75 13.99
CA VAL A 324 -48.15 -14.74 14.43
C VAL A 324 -47.48 -13.48 14.95
N ASP A 325 -48.05 -12.33 14.57
CA ASP A 325 -47.79 -10.99 15.10
C ASP A 325 -47.92 -10.93 16.62
N ARG A 326 -46.91 -10.37 17.29
CA ARG A 326 -47.09 -9.73 18.60
C ARG A 326 -46.21 -8.48 18.68
N PRO A 327 -46.73 -7.33 19.15
CA PRO A 327 -45.98 -6.08 19.18
C PRO A 327 -44.95 -6.13 20.31
N LEU A 328 -43.72 -5.71 20.02
CA LEU A 328 -42.68 -5.46 21.02
C LEU A 328 -42.64 -3.96 21.31
N ASP A 329 -42.94 -3.63 22.56
CA ASP A 329 -42.84 -2.31 23.16
C ASP A 329 -41.44 -1.71 22.95
N LEU A 330 -41.39 -0.55 22.31
CA LEU A 330 -40.20 0.30 22.21
C LEU A 330 -39.99 1.01 23.56
N PRO A 331 -38.75 1.05 24.10
CA PRO A 331 -38.44 1.89 25.25
C PRO A 331 -38.46 3.38 24.86
N PRO A 332 -38.80 4.28 25.79
CA PRO A 332 -39.02 5.70 25.51
C PRO A 332 -37.73 6.41 25.09
N THR A 333 -37.83 7.21 24.04
CA THR A 333 -36.81 8.16 23.60
C THR A 333 -36.62 9.27 24.64
N PRO A 334 -35.37 9.67 24.96
CA PRO A 334 -35.12 10.81 25.84
C PRO A 334 -35.48 12.14 25.16
N PRO A 335 -35.94 13.15 25.93
CA PRO A 335 -36.46 14.39 25.37
C PRO A 335 -35.35 15.26 24.79
N TYR A 336 -35.52 15.63 23.52
CA TYR A 336 -34.84 16.75 22.87
C TYR A 336 -35.20 18.05 23.61
N HIS A 337 -34.22 18.70 24.24
CA HIS A 337 -34.32 20.10 24.63
C HIS A 337 -33.69 20.99 23.57
N SER A 338 -34.56 21.67 22.85
CA SER A 338 -34.27 22.87 22.08
C SER A 338 -34.11 24.08 23.02
N LYS A 339 -33.07 24.89 22.79
CA LYS A 339 -33.15 26.36 22.74
C LYS A 339 -31.81 26.98 22.28
N PRO A 340 -31.84 27.97 21.37
CA PRO A 340 -30.65 28.70 20.94
C PRO A 340 -30.30 29.79 21.95
N ASN A 341 -29.01 29.97 22.20
CA ASN A 341 -28.51 31.07 23.03
C ASN A 341 -28.38 32.32 22.16
N ARG A 342 -29.26 33.30 22.41
CA ARG A 342 -29.21 34.66 21.87
C ARG A 342 -28.40 35.49 22.85
N ARG A 343 -27.29 36.10 22.43
CA ARG A 343 -26.65 37.22 23.13
C ARG A 343 -26.26 38.30 22.13
N ASP A 344 -27.07 39.35 22.20
CA ASP A 344 -26.72 40.77 22.32
C ASP A 344 -25.71 41.38 21.35
N ILE A 345 -26.30 42.21 20.50
CA ILE A 345 -25.71 43.30 19.72
C ILE A 345 -25.25 44.39 20.70
N PRO A 346 -24.00 44.89 20.61
CA PRO A 346 -23.67 46.22 21.08
C PRO A 346 -23.94 47.23 19.97
N SER A 347 -24.72 48.26 20.34
CA SER A 347 -25.05 49.43 19.54
C SER A 347 -23.81 50.21 19.08
N GLU A 348 -24.03 50.89 17.96
CA GLU A 348 -23.36 52.10 17.44
C GLU A 348 -22.39 52.82 18.38
N MET A 349 -21.20 53.15 17.85
CA MET A 349 -20.52 54.38 18.20
C MET A 349 -20.06 55.11 16.95
N ASN A 350 -20.36 56.40 16.95
CA ASN A 350 -20.40 57.32 15.82
C ASN A 350 -19.09 57.54 15.09
N SER A 351 -19.28 57.89 13.82
CA SER A 351 -18.40 58.74 13.00
C SER A 351 -18.15 60.07 13.71
N GLU A 352 -16.88 60.41 13.92
CA GLU A 352 -16.40 61.78 13.78
C GLU A 352 -15.17 61.77 12.87
N ARG A 353 -15.24 62.67 11.90
CA ARG A 353 -14.23 62.97 10.90
C ARG A 353 -13.79 64.39 11.24
N ASP A 354 -12.53 64.54 11.64
CA ASP A 354 -11.62 65.66 11.33
C ASP A 354 -10.26 65.44 12.03
#